data_AF-A0A518CWW3-F1
#
_entry.id   AF-A0A518CWW3-F1
#
_cell.length_a   1.000
_cell.length_b   1.000
_cell.length_c   1.000
_cell.angle_alpha   90.00
_cell.angle_beta   90.00
_cell.angle_gamma   90.00
#
_symmetry.space_group_name_H-M   'P 1'
#
loop_
_entity.id
_entity.type
_entity.pdbx_description
1 polymer ?
#
loop_
_entity_poly.entity_id
_entity_poly.type
_entity_poly.pdbx_seq_one_letter_code
_entity_poly.pdbx_strand_id
1 'polypeptide(L)'
;MEAPMATDHENENRRDSRSGEALTGECEALQVELSSLVDGELDEVAAAGALARLESSPSCREFFDHARAQVRAHRELADPDALLRHLTGVELGEGFAAREAVHRLASIFYQLGKAYALNATDPDFRTRVFEKAVAVEPTRAHARGLVDGMTASGRGGLDWHSKRHLFNGSLERIERPIEKARKLLRECLELEDDYEPALLYLAFLEMNEGRKVKASRMFEDVFRNGVDPACRGHAAVMIGKIHEEEEDHRTALTWFRWVGISGLADNMPEFFFARFNSALCYAHLGAPERAIDSFRTMLDRHPDRASDLAGFLAASPGLRNEVESQPGFAEALVARCPELFRSTTDGDTASV
;
A
#
# COMPACT_ATOMS: atom_id res chain seq x y z
N MET A 1 21.98 -68.77 2.81
CA MET A 1 21.79 -68.07 4.08
C MET A 1 20.58 -67.17 3.91
N GLU A 2 19.59 -67.42 4.74
CA GLU A 2 18.20 -67.00 4.65
C GLU A 2 18.03 -65.50 4.87
N ALA A 3 17.04 -64.93 4.18
CA ALA A 3 16.52 -63.59 4.43
C ALA A 3 15.56 -63.61 5.64
N PRO A 4 15.52 -62.56 6.49
CA PRO A 4 14.44 -62.39 7.44
C PRO A 4 13.39 -61.38 6.96
N MET A 5 12.18 -61.92 6.92
CA MET A 5 10.83 -61.35 6.99
C MET A 5 10.67 -59.87 7.34
N ALA A 6 9.92 -59.19 6.47
CA ALA A 6 9.18 -57.97 6.77
C ALA A 6 7.96 -58.29 7.66
N THR A 7 7.72 -57.46 8.68
CA THR A 7 6.46 -57.44 9.43
C THR A 7 5.64 -56.23 9.01
N ASP A 8 4.46 -56.53 8.47
CA ASP A 8 3.36 -55.60 8.21
C ASP A 8 2.94 -54.89 9.50
N HIS A 9 2.99 -53.56 9.51
CA HIS A 9 2.17 -52.76 10.39
C HIS A 9 1.09 -52.08 9.56
N GLU A 10 -0.12 -52.62 9.72
CA GLU A 10 -1.39 -52.07 9.28
C GLU A 10 -1.51 -50.62 9.76
N ASN A 11 -1.35 -49.68 8.82
CA ASN A 11 -1.66 -48.28 9.05
C ASN A 11 -3.14 -48.09 8.68
N GLU A 12 -4.00 -48.42 9.65
CA GLU A 12 -5.45 -48.21 9.59
C GLU A 12 -5.75 -46.71 9.47
N ASN A 13 -5.88 -46.31 8.21
CA ASN A 13 -6.82 -45.35 7.65
C ASN A 13 -7.85 -44.74 8.64
N ARG A 14 -7.41 -43.84 9.53
CA ARG A 14 -8.28 -42.84 10.18
C ARG A 14 -8.70 -41.80 9.13
N ARG A 15 -9.64 -42.20 8.26
CA ARG A 15 -10.49 -41.26 7.55
C ARG A 15 -11.42 -40.63 8.57
N ASP A 16 -11.00 -39.46 9.05
CA ASP A 16 -11.77 -38.54 9.87
C ASP A 16 -13.00 -38.12 9.06
N SER A 17 -14.10 -38.82 9.27
CA SER A 17 -15.43 -38.51 8.75
C SER A 17 -15.96 -37.26 9.43
N ARG A 18 -15.47 -36.09 9.00
CA ARG A 18 -16.11 -34.79 9.24
C ARG A 18 -17.29 -34.62 8.30
N SER A 19 -18.31 -35.47 8.45
CA SER A 19 -19.66 -35.14 8.03
C SER A 19 -20.26 -34.26 9.12
N GLY A 20 -20.73 -33.06 8.77
CA GLY A 20 -21.45 -32.20 9.70
C GLY A 20 -22.71 -32.90 10.21
N GLU A 21 -22.61 -33.53 11.38
CA GLU A 21 -23.77 -34.02 12.10
C GLU A 21 -24.62 -32.81 12.49
N ALA A 22 -25.89 -32.84 12.11
CA ALA A 22 -26.85 -31.83 12.51
C ALA A 22 -26.89 -31.75 14.05
N LEU A 23 -26.95 -30.53 14.57
CA LEU A 23 -27.09 -30.31 16.02
C LEU A 23 -28.30 -31.10 16.52
N THR A 24 -28.12 -31.83 17.63
CA THR A 24 -29.26 -32.45 18.29
C THR A 24 -30.21 -31.35 18.78
N GLY A 25 -31.52 -31.61 18.81
CA GLY A 25 -32.51 -30.61 19.24
C GLY A 25 -32.27 -30.05 20.65
N GLU A 26 -31.58 -30.80 21.51
CA GLU A 26 -31.15 -30.33 22.84
C GLU A 26 -30.02 -29.29 22.77
N CYS A 27 -29.09 -29.43 21.84
CA CYS A 27 -28.02 -28.45 21.61
C CYS A 27 -28.56 -27.17 20.98
N GLU A 28 -29.55 -27.26 20.09
CA GLU A 28 -30.22 -26.09 19.51
C GLU A 28 -30.96 -25.29 20.58
N ALA A 29 -31.69 -25.96 21.48
CA ALA A 29 -32.37 -25.32 22.60
C ALA A 29 -31.35 -24.63 23.54
N LEU A 30 -30.25 -25.30 23.85
CA LEU A 30 -29.17 -24.72 24.66
C LEU A 30 -28.52 -23.50 23.97
N GLN A 31 -28.32 -23.53 22.66
CA GLN A 31 -27.75 -22.40 21.92
C GLN A 31 -28.64 -21.15 22.04
N VAL A 32 -29.96 -21.32 21.90
CA VAL A 32 -30.92 -20.22 22.05
C VAL A 32 -30.87 -19.66 23.47
N GLU A 33 -30.89 -20.53 24.49
CA GLU A 33 -30.80 -20.12 25.90
C GLU A 33 -29.49 -19.38 26.21
N LEU A 34 -28.35 -19.83 25.68
CA LEU A 34 -27.06 -19.16 25.86
C LEU A 34 -27.03 -17.79 25.18
N SER A 35 -27.66 -17.64 24.01
CA SER A 35 -27.78 -16.34 23.34
C SER A 35 -28.61 -15.38 24.20
N SER A 36 -29.80 -15.80 24.61
CA SER A 36 -30.68 -15.00 25.48
C SER A 36 -30.04 -14.68 26.83
N LEU A 37 -29.19 -15.56 27.37
CA LEU A 37 -28.42 -15.30 28.59
C LEU A 37 -27.39 -14.19 28.39
N VAL A 38 -26.68 -14.18 27.26
CA VAL A 38 -25.70 -13.13 26.93
C VAL A 38 -26.38 -11.78 26.74
N ASP A 39 -27.58 -11.77 26.14
CA ASP A 39 -28.37 -10.56 25.91
C ASP A 39 -29.13 -10.08 27.16
N GLY A 40 -29.10 -10.85 28.26
CA GLY A 40 -29.77 -10.54 29.52
C GLY A 40 -31.30 -10.71 29.49
N GLU A 41 -31.81 -11.43 28.50
CA GLU A 41 -33.24 -11.69 28.28
C GLU A 41 -33.74 -12.95 29.00
N LEU A 42 -32.81 -13.76 29.53
CA LEU A 42 -33.13 -15.01 30.21
C LEU A 42 -33.44 -14.77 31.70
N ASP A 43 -34.59 -15.25 32.18
CA ASP A 43 -34.92 -15.20 33.61
C ASP A 43 -34.09 -16.19 34.44
N GLU A 44 -34.06 -16.00 35.77
CA GLU A 44 -33.22 -16.80 36.68
C GLU A 44 -33.56 -18.31 36.64
N VAL A 45 -34.82 -18.66 36.39
CA VAL A 45 -35.28 -20.06 36.37
C VAL A 45 -34.80 -20.73 35.07
N ALA A 46 -34.92 -20.03 33.94
CA ALA A 46 -34.44 -20.49 32.65
C ALA A 46 -32.90 -20.57 32.60
N ALA A 47 -32.19 -19.62 33.24
CA ALA A 47 -30.74 -19.67 33.38
C ALA A 47 -30.26 -20.88 34.20
N ALA A 48 -30.93 -21.18 35.32
CA ALA A 48 -30.65 -22.38 36.10
C ALA A 48 -30.93 -23.66 35.30
N GLY A 49 -31.98 -23.67 34.48
CA GLY A 49 -32.30 -24.78 33.58
C GLY A 49 -31.21 -25.04 32.52
N ALA A 50 -30.68 -23.98 31.90
CA ALA A 50 -29.59 -24.07 30.93
C ALA A 50 -28.31 -24.65 31.57
N LEU A 51 -27.97 -24.20 32.77
CA LEU A 51 -26.82 -24.72 33.53
C LEU A 51 -27.00 -26.18 33.93
N ALA A 52 -28.17 -26.56 34.43
CA ALA A 52 -28.47 -27.96 34.76
C ALA A 52 -28.37 -28.87 33.54
N ARG A 53 -28.70 -28.38 32.34
CA ARG A 53 -28.56 -29.14 31.08
C ARG A 53 -27.10 -29.37 30.69
N LEU A 54 -26.22 -28.37 30.87
CA LEU A 54 -24.77 -28.53 30.68
C LEU A 54 -24.15 -29.57 31.64
N GLU A 55 -24.71 -29.69 32.84
CA GLU A 55 -24.26 -30.66 33.85
C GLU A 55 -24.77 -32.07 33.57
N SER A 56 -26.00 -32.21 33.08
CA SER A 56 -26.67 -33.51 32.91
C SER A 56 -26.47 -34.15 31.53
N SER A 57 -26.23 -33.35 30.47
CA SER A 57 -26.11 -33.86 29.10
C SER A 57 -24.66 -33.74 28.57
N PRO A 58 -23.99 -34.88 28.26
CA PRO A 58 -22.64 -34.87 27.69
C PRO A 58 -22.56 -34.15 26.34
N SER A 59 -23.57 -34.29 25.47
CA SER A 59 -23.59 -33.64 24.15
C SER A 59 -23.72 -32.12 24.25
N CYS A 60 -24.53 -31.62 25.19
CA CYS A 60 -24.62 -30.19 25.50
C CYS A 60 -23.30 -29.62 26.03
N ARG A 61 -22.56 -30.39 26.84
CA ARG A 61 -21.24 -29.98 27.35
C ARG A 61 -20.20 -29.90 26.24
N GLU A 62 -20.12 -30.93 25.40
CA GLU A 62 -19.23 -30.96 24.25
C GLU A 62 -19.52 -29.81 23.28
N PHE A 63 -20.80 -29.57 22.98
CA PHE A 63 -21.23 -28.40 22.19
C PHE A 63 -20.76 -27.07 22.81
N PHE A 64 -20.95 -26.90 24.11
CA PHE A 64 -20.54 -25.67 24.81
C PHE A 64 -19.02 -25.48 24.80
N ASP A 65 -18.25 -26.55 24.98
CA ASP A 65 -16.79 -26.51 24.90
C ASP A 65 -16.32 -26.15 23.48
N HIS A 66 -16.97 -26.66 22.44
CA HIS A 66 -16.73 -26.25 21.05
C HIS A 66 -17.09 -24.78 20.80
N ALA A 67 -18.23 -24.30 21.30
CA ALA A 67 -18.61 -22.89 21.18
C ALA A 67 -17.58 -21.98 21.89
N ARG A 68 -17.10 -22.37 23.07
CA ARG A 68 -16.02 -21.65 23.77
C ARG A 68 -14.71 -21.67 23.00
N ALA A 69 -14.35 -22.80 22.39
CA ALA A 69 -13.16 -22.91 21.56
C ALA A 69 -13.27 -21.99 20.32
N GLN A 70 -14.43 -21.91 19.68
CA GLN A 70 -14.66 -20.99 18.56
C GLN A 70 -14.58 -19.52 19.00
N VAL A 71 -15.17 -19.15 20.14
CA VAL A 71 -15.06 -17.78 20.67
C VAL A 71 -13.59 -17.43 21.00
N ARG A 72 -12.82 -18.37 21.54
CA ARG A 72 -11.37 -18.18 21.75
C ARG A 72 -10.64 -17.99 20.42
N ALA A 73 -10.89 -18.85 19.45
CA ALA A 73 -10.30 -18.72 18.11
C ALA A 73 -10.67 -17.40 17.44
N HIS A 74 -11.91 -16.91 17.56
CA HIS A 74 -12.32 -15.60 17.05
C HIS A 74 -11.65 -14.44 17.78
N ARG A 75 -11.45 -14.54 19.10
CA ARG A 75 -10.69 -13.54 19.87
C ARG A 75 -9.21 -13.54 19.49
N GLU A 76 -8.63 -14.72 19.26
CA GLU A 76 -7.26 -14.87 18.79
C GLU A 76 -7.10 -14.36 17.35
N LEU A 77 -8.07 -14.59 16.47
CA LEU A 77 -8.06 -14.00 15.12
C LEU A 77 -8.21 -12.48 15.14
N ALA A 78 -8.89 -11.93 16.14
CA ALA A 78 -8.99 -10.48 16.37
C ALA A 78 -7.70 -9.87 16.96
N ASP A 79 -6.80 -10.69 17.50
CA ASP A 79 -5.46 -10.32 17.97
C ASP A 79 -4.41 -11.20 17.25
N PRO A 80 -4.01 -10.82 16.02
CA PRO A 80 -3.06 -11.59 15.20
C PRO A 80 -1.79 -11.99 15.95
N ASP A 81 -1.36 -11.19 16.93
CA ASP A 81 -0.18 -11.43 17.75
C ASP A 81 -0.40 -12.53 18.81
N ALA A 82 -1.61 -12.66 19.36
CA ALA A 82 -1.98 -13.80 20.21
C ALA A 82 -2.04 -15.12 19.43
N LEU A 83 -2.63 -15.08 18.23
CA LEU A 83 -2.70 -16.24 17.35
C LEU A 83 -1.31 -16.72 16.92
N LEU A 84 -0.43 -15.80 16.53
CA LEU A 84 0.96 -16.11 16.17
C LEU A 84 1.74 -16.70 17.35
N ARG A 85 1.54 -16.19 18.58
CA ARG A 85 2.12 -16.77 19.81
C ARG A 85 1.65 -18.21 20.04
N HIS A 86 0.37 -18.48 19.83
CA HIS A 86 -0.21 -19.82 20.02
C HIS A 86 0.27 -20.82 18.95
N LEU A 87 0.32 -20.40 17.68
CA LEU A 87 0.70 -21.26 16.56
C LEU A 87 2.20 -21.57 16.51
N THR A 88 3.05 -20.63 16.90
CA THR A 88 4.50 -20.81 16.80
C THR A 88 5.11 -21.43 18.06
N GLY A 89 4.43 -21.37 19.21
CA GLY A 89 4.97 -21.82 20.50
C GLY A 89 6.23 -21.06 20.94
N VAL A 90 6.59 -20.01 20.20
CA VAL A 90 7.71 -19.13 20.47
C VAL A 90 7.11 -17.88 21.09
N GLU A 91 7.49 -17.57 22.34
CA GLU A 91 7.40 -16.19 22.80
C GLU A 91 8.26 -15.38 21.83
N LEU A 92 7.63 -14.70 20.87
CA LEU A 92 8.28 -13.65 20.11
C LEU A 92 8.75 -12.65 21.17
N GLY A 93 10.03 -12.76 21.53
CA GLY A 93 10.57 -12.09 22.70
C GLY A 93 10.34 -10.59 22.63
N GLU A 94 10.48 -9.90 23.76
CA GLU A 94 10.24 -8.45 23.87
C GLU A 94 10.93 -7.61 22.77
N GLY A 95 12.01 -8.13 22.17
CA GLY A 95 12.68 -7.55 21.01
C GLY A 95 11.87 -7.52 19.71
N PHE A 96 10.95 -8.46 19.47
CA PHE A 96 10.09 -8.44 18.28
C PHE A 96 9.04 -7.35 18.36
N ALA A 97 8.29 -7.28 19.47
CA ALA A 97 7.29 -6.22 19.68
C ALA A 97 7.92 -4.82 19.65
N ALA A 98 9.13 -4.67 20.19
CA ALA A 98 9.89 -3.43 20.10
C ALA A 98 10.26 -3.07 18.65
N ARG A 99 10.77 -4.04 17.86
CA ARG A 99 11.11 -3.81 16.45
C ARG A 99 9.89 -3.48 15.62
N GLU A 100 8.78 -4.17 15.85
CA GLU A 100 7.53 -3.88 15.17
C GLU A 100 7.01 -2.48 15.53
N ALA A 101 7.10 -2.06 16.79
CA ALA A 101 6.74 -0.71 17.18
C ALA A 101 7.61 0.36 16.51
N VAL A 102 8.92 0.09 16.35
CA VAL A 102 9.85 0.95 15.62
C VAL A 102 9.46 1.04 14.14
N HIS A 103 9.17 -0.09 13.50
CA HIS A 103 8.71 -0.13 12.11
C HIS A 103 7.39 0.62 11.90
N ARG A 104 6.40 0.39 12.77
CA ARG A 104 5.13 1.13 12.75
C ARG A 104 5.36 2.63 12.92
N LEU A 105 6.27 3.05 13.80
CA LEU A 105 6.62 4.45 13.97
C LEU A 105 7.31 5.03 12.72
N ALA A 106 8.23 4.30 12.09
CA ALA A 106 8.89 4.70 10.85
C ALA A 106 7.86 4.91 9.72
N SER A 107 6.91 3.99 9.57
CA SER A 107 5.81 4.09 8.61
C SER A 107 4.92 5.31 8.88
N ILE A 108 4.59 5.59 10.15
CA ILE A 108 3.83 6.79 10.54
C ILE A 108 4.59 8.07 10.19
N PHE A 109 5.90 8.13 10.46
CA PHE A 109 6.74 9.26 10.08
C PHE A 109 6.77 9.46 8.57
N TYR A 110 6.92 8.39 7.79
CA TYR A 110 6.82 8.43 6.34
C TYR A 110 5.46 9.00 5.87
N GLN A 111 4.35 8.45 6.36
CA GLN A 111 3.01 8.84 5.92
C GLN A 111 2.69 10.32 6.25
N LEU A 112 3.04 10.77 7.46
CA LEU A 112 2.91 12.18 7.83
C LEU A 112 3.85 13.07 6.99
N GLY A 113 5.10 12.64 6.78
CA GLY A 113 6.08 13.35 5.98
C GLY A 113 5.61 13.56 4.53
N LYS A 114 5.11 12.49 3.91
CA LYS A 114 4.45 12.49 2.60
C LYS A 114 3.25 13.43 2.55
N ALA A 115 2.37 13.38 3.55
CA ALA A 115 1.19 14.25 3.59
C ALA A 115 1.58 15.74 3.61
N TYR A 116 2.58 16.11 4.42
CA TYR A 116 3.08 17.48 4.44
C TYR A 116 3.82 17.85 3.14
N ALA A 117 4.60 16.94 2.54
CA ALA A 117 5.31 17.18 1.29
C ALA A 117 4.34 17.52 0.16
N LEU A 118 3.31 16.69 -0.02
CA LEU A 118 2.31 16.86 -1.07
C LEU A 118 1.49 18.13 -0.84
N ASN A 119 1.08 18.42 0.39
CA ASN A 119 0.36 19.66 0.71
C ASN A 119 1.20 20.93 0.47
N ALA A 120 2.53 20.83 0.53
CA ALA A 120 3.43 21.98 0.38
C ALA A 120 3.81 22.29 -1.07
N THR A 121 3.88 21.26 -1.92
CA THR A 121 4.49 21.36 -3.25
C THR A 121 3.45 21.37 -4.36
N ASP A 122 2.43 20.53 -4.26
CA ASP A 122 1.44 20.41 -5.32
C ASP A 122 0.17 19.68 -4.82
N PRO A 123 -0.96 20.41 -4.63
CA PRO A 123 -2.25 19.83 -4.27
C PRO A 123 -2.80 18.87 -5.33
N ASP A 124 -2.42 19.06 -6.60
CA ASP A 124 -2.90 18.34 -7.79
C ASP A 124 -1.92 17.23 -8.25
N PHE A 125 -0.70 17.17 -7.69
CA PHE A 125 0.20 16.00 -7.72
C PHE A 125 -0.33 14.81 -6.90
N ARG A 126 -1.65 14.73 -6.76
CA ARG A 126 -2.38 13.54 -6.31
C ARG A 126 -2.43 12.45 -7.36
N THR A 127 -1.78 12.64 -8.50
CA THR A 127 -1.82 11.67 -9.59
C THR A 127 -0.47 10.95 -9.70
N ARG A 128 -0.44 9.75 -9.11
CA ARG A 128 0.26 8.54 -9.58
C ARG A 128 1.69 8.25 -9.14
N VAL A 129 2.32 9.00 -8.24
CA VAL A 129 3.63 8.55 -7.73
C VAL A 129 3.48 7.63 -6.52
N PHE A 130 2.48 7.80 -5.63
CA PHE A 130 2.20 6.84 -4.55
C PHE A 130 0.75 6.96 -4.07
N GLU A 131 0.34 6.06 -3.17
CA GLU A 131 -0.96 6.04 -2.48
C GLU A 131 -1.43 7.42 -2.00
N LYS A 132 -2.74 7.59 -1.79
CA LYS A 132 -3.33 8.83 -1.29
C LYS A 132 -2.69 9.24 0.05
N ALA A 133 -2.39 10.54 0.20
CA ALA A 133 -1.88 11.10 1.45
C ALA A 133 -2.87 10.85 2.61
N VAL A 134 -2.33 10.46 3.77
CA VAL A 134 -3.12 10.26 5.00
C VAL A 134 -3.65 11.58 5.55
N ALA A 135 -4.72 11.50 6.35
CA ALA A 135 -5.17 12.63 7.15
C ALA A 135 -4.15 12.90 8.27
N VAL A 136 -3.59 14.11 8.31
CA VAL A 136 -2.50 14.50 9.22
C VAL A 136 -2.91 14.35 10.69
N GLU A 137 -4.07 14.89 11.07
CA GLU A 137 -4.49 14.94 12.48
C GLU A 137 -4.78 13.57 13.10
N PRO A 138 -5.59 12.69 12.48
CA PRO A 138 -5.79 11.33 12.98
C PRO A 138 -4.49 10.53 13.06
N THR A 139 -3.63 10.64 12.03
CA THR A 139 -2.36 9.89 11.99
C THR A 139 -1.41 10.38 13.09
N ARG A 140 -1.36 11.69 13.34
CA ARG A 140 -0.58 12.26 14.46
C ARG A 140 -1.12 11.82 15.83
N ALA A 141 -2.45 11.73 16.00
CA ALA A 141 -3.05 11.21 17.23
C ALA A 141 -2.68 9.73 17.44
N HIS A 142 -2.73 8.92 16.38
CA HIS A 142 -2.30 7.53 16.42
C HIS A 142 -0.82 7.39 16.80
N ALA A 143 0.05 8.23 16.20
CA ALA A 143 1.48 8.28 16.52
C ALA A 143 1.74 8.53 18.02
N ARG A 144 1.02 9.49 18.61
CA ARG A 144 1.11 9.79 20.04
C ARG A 144 0.70 8.60 20.89
N GLY A 145 -0.41 7.95 20.58
CA GLY A 145 -0.88 6.75 21.29
C GLY A 145 0.15 5.62 21.26
N LEU A 146 0.78 5.38 20.11
CA LEU A 146 1.86 4.39 19.97
C LEU A 146 3.05 4.72 20.86
N VAL A 147 3.55 5.97 20.79
CA VAL A 147 4.72 6.40 21.56
C VAL A 147 4.44 6.42 23.07
N ASP A 148 3.25 6.86 23.48
CA ASP A 148 2.83 6.85 24.89
C ASP A 148 2.77 5.41 25.44
N GLY A 149 2.23 4.46 24.66
CA GLY A 149 2.22 3.04 25.01
C GLY A 149 3.63 2.46 25.17
N MET A 150 4.53 2.76 24.23
CA MET A 150 5.92 2.30 24.31
C MET A 150 6.67 2.92 25.48
N THR A 151 6.46 4.21 25.75
CA THR A 151 7.04 4.91 26.89
C THR A 151 6.58 4.29 28.22
N ALA A 152 5.27 4.03 28.36
CA ALA A 152 4.71 3.42 29.56
C ALA A 152 5.21 2.00 29.79
N SER A 153 5.44 1.24 28.71
CA SER A 153 5.99 -0.11 28.80
C SER A 153 7.49 -0.16 29.15
N GLY A 154 8.22 0.95 28.97
CA GLY A 154 9.68 1.00 29.14
C GLY A 154 10.46 0.16 28.13
N ARG A 155 9.83 -0.29 27.05
CA ARG A 155 10.41 -1.23 26.08
C ARG A 155 11.10 -0.51 24.92
N GLY A 156 12.11 -1.17 24.34
CA GLY A 156 12.42 -1.00 22.92
C GLY A 156 13.61 -0.13 22.50
N GLY A 157 14.59 0.12 23.36
CA GLY A 157 15.94 0.60 22.99
C GLY A 157 16.05 1.98 22.31
N LEU A 158 14.92 2.55 21.87
CA LEU A 158 14.75 3.85 21.26
C LEU A 158 14.42 4.89 22.34
N ASP A 159 14.86 6.12 22.14
CA ASP A 159 14.43 7.25 22.97
C ASP A 159 13.00 7.69 22.63
N TRP A 160 12.02 6.93 23.15
CA TRP A 160 10.60 7.22 22.97
C TRP A 160 10.19 8.58 23.53
N HIS A 161 10.89 9.10 24.54
CA HIS A 161 10.61 10.43 25.10
C HIS A 161 10.91 11.52 24.08
N SER A 162 12.06 11.45 23.41
CA SER A 162 12.39 12.38 22.32
C SER A 162 11.38 12.30 21.17
N LYS A 163 11.00 11.10 20.73
CA LYS A 163 9.98 10.93 19.68
C LYS A 163 8.60 11.46 20.12
N ARG A 164 8.24 11.33 21.40
CA ARG A 164 7.02 11.90 21.99
C ARG A 164 7.01 13.42 21.90
N HIS A 165 8.13 14.07 22.22
CA HIS A 165 8.27 15.52 22.12
C HIS A 165 8.09 16.03 20.69
N LEU A 166 8.42 15.21 19.68
CA LEU A 166 8.18 15.56 18.28
C LEU A 166 6.71 15.82 17.99
N PHE A 167 5.82 14.97 18.51
CA PHE A 167 4.36 15.06 18.32
C PHE A 167 3.64 15.97 19.33
N ASN A 168 4.32 16.43 20.37
CA ASN A 168 3.77 17.25 21.46
C ASN A 168 4.35 18.68 21.46
N GLY A 169 4.58 19.28 20.29
CA GLY A 169 4.93 20.69 20.17
C GLY A 169 6.09 20.97 19.22
N SER A 170 7.04 20.05 19.07
CA SER A 170 8.22 20.33 18.23
C SER A 170 7.85 20.42 16.75
N LEU A 171 6.95 19.57 16.27
CA LEU A 171 6.49 19.61 14.88
C LEU A 171 5.61 20.85 14.62
N GLU A 172 4.85 21.30 15.61
CA GLU A 172 3.97 22.47 15.54
C GLU A 172 4.77 23.78 15.42
N ARG A 173 5.96 23.83 16.05
CA ARG A 173 6.88 24.99 15.97
C ARG A 173 7.49 25.19 14.59
N ILE A 174 7.51 24.17 13.74
CA ILE A 174 8.00 24.30 12.36
C ILE A 174 6.88 24.97 11.57
N GLU A 175 7.07 26.20 11.10
CA GLU A 175 6.00 26.92 10.40
C GLU A 175 5.75 26.36 9.00
N ARG A 176 6.82 26.03 8.27
CA ARG A 176 6.73 25.66 6.86
C ARG A 176 6.40 24.17 6.71
N PRO A 177 5.32 23.80 6.00
CA PRO A 177 4.96 22.39 5.79
C PRO A 177 6.07 21.54 5.16
N ILE A 178 6.87 22.12 4.25
CA ILE A 178 8.01 21.43 3.62
C ILE A 178 9.11 21.05 4.64
N GLU A 179 9.31 21.87 5.67
CA GLU A 179 10.28 21.59 6.72
C GLU A 179 9.77 20.50 7.67
N LYS A 180 8.45 20.47 7.94
CA LYS A 180 7.80 19.36 8.66
C LYS A 180 7.99 18.05 7.91
N ALA A 181 7.70 18.06 6.61
CA ALA A 181 7.87 16.91 5.75
C ALA A 181 9.31 16.38 5.82
N ARG A 182 10.30 17.26 5.62
CA ARG A 182 11.72 16.89 5.68
C ARG A 182 12.13 16.34 7.05
N LYS A 183 11.65 16.94 8.15
CA LYS A 183 11.95 16.46 9.50
C LYS A 183 11.40 15.05 9.70
N LEU A 184 10.13 14.82 9.38
CA LEU A 184 9.47 13.52 9.55
C LEU A 184 10.10 12.43 8.67
N LEU A 185 10.40 12.73 7.40
CA LEU A 185 11.04 11.76 6.52
C LEU A 185 12.46 11.38 6.99
N ARG A 186 13.20 12.33 7.58
CA ARG A 186 14.50 12.00 8.22
C ARG A 186 14.33 11.17 9.48
N GLU A 187 13.32 11.44 10.29
CA GLU A 187 13.00 10.62 11.46
C GLU A 187 12.62 9.19 11.08
N CYS A 188 11.95 8.99 9.93
CA CYS A 188 11.74 7.67 9.35
C CYS A 188 13.08 6.98 9.04
N LEU A 189 13.98 7.67 8.33
CA LEU A 189 15.30 7.11 7.95
C LEU A 189 16.27 6.93 9.13
N GLU A 190 16.07 7.64 10.23
CA GLU A 190 16.80 7.38 11.49
C GLU A 190 16.36 6.06 12.16
N LEU A 191 15.13 5.62 11.91
CA LEU A 191 14.61 4.36 12.42
C LEU A 191 14.90 3.20 11.47
N GLU A 192 14.74 3.43 10.16
CA GLU A 192 14.92 2.46 9.09
C GLU A 192 15.64 3.13 7.92
N ASP A 193 16.96 2.94 7.84
CA ASP A 193 17.82 3.66 6.89
C ASP A 193 17.62 3.25 5.43
N ASP A 194 17.00 2.09 5.21
CA ASP A 194 16.63 1.53 3.91
C ASP A 194 15.16 1.79 3.53
N TYR A 195 14.44 2.70 4.20
CA TYR A 195 13.06 3.03 3.86
C TYR A 195 12.94 3.81 2.53
N GLU A 196 12.99 3.08 1.40
CA GLU A 196 13.03 3.62 0.03
C GLU A 196 11.97 4.69 -0.28
N PRO A 197 10.68 4.53 0.12
CA PRO A 197 9.69 5.58 -0.13
C PRO A 197 10.05 6.92 0.54
N ALA A 198 10.70 6.90 1.72
CA ALA A 198 11.09 8.13 2.41
C ALA A 198 12.26 8.82 1.69
N LEU A 199 13.22 8.06 1.15
CA LEU A 199 14.30 8.58 0.31
C LEU A 199 13.74 9.25 -0.95
N LEU A 200 12.76 8.64 -1.63
CA LEU A 200 12.11 9.21 -2.82
C LEU A 200 11.43 10.54 -2.51
N TYR A 201 10.68 10.63 -1.41
CA TYR A 201 10.04 11.88 -1.04
C TYR A 201 11.04 12.96 -0.63
N LEU A 202 12.14 12.61 0.05
CA LEU A 202 13.19 13.58 0.32
C LEU A 202 13.83 14.09 -0.97
N ALA A 203 14.17 13.20 -1.92
CA ALA A 203 14.69 13.58 -3.22
C ALA A 203 13.72 14.50 -3.98
N PHE A 204 12.42 14.19 -3.92
CA PHE A 204 11.36 15.03 -4.49
C PHE A 204 11.32 16.44 -3.85
N LEU A 205 11.48 16.56 -2.52
CA LEU A 205 11.57 17.86 -1.87
C LEU A 205 12.81 18.64 -2.32
N GLU A 206 13.97 17.98 -2.45
CA GLU A 206 15.20 18.60 -2.97
C GLU A 206 15.00 19.12 -4.41
N MET A 207 14.29 18.36 -5.24
CA MET A 207 13.98 18.73 -6.62
C MET A 207 13.09 19.98 -6.68
N ASN A 208 12.00 20.01 -5.90
CA ASN A 208 11.06 21.15 -5.84
C ASN A 208 11.71 22.44 -5.31
N GLU A 209 12.79 22.33 -4.54
CA GLU A 209 13.57 23.48 -4.08
C GLU A 209 14.71 23.85 -5.05
N GLY A 210 14.69 23.32 -6.27
CA GLY A 210 15.66 23.61 -7.33
C GLY A 210 17.01 22.91 -7.17
N ARG A 211 17.19 22.04 -6.17
CA ARG A 211 18.45 21.32 -5.91
C ARG A 211 18.54 20.03 -6.73
N LYS A 212 18.37 20.16 -8.05
CA LYS A 212 18.28 19.06 -9.02
C LYS A 212 19.44 18.07 -8.95
N VAL A 213 20.68 18.56 -8.83
CA VAL A 213 21.87 17.70 -8.71
C VAL A 213 21.80 16.78 -7.48
N LYS A 214 21.35 17.32 -6.34
CA LYS A 214 21.22 16.53 -5.11
C LYS A 214 20.06 15.55 -5.22
N ALA A 215 18.92 15.99 -5.74
CA ALA A 215 17.76 15.13 -5.99
C ALA A 215 18.12 13.96 -6.92
N SER A 216 18.80 14.23 -8.03
CA SER A 216 19.23 13.22 -9.00
C SER A 216 20.10 12.14 -8.34
N ARG A 217 21.11 12.51 -7.55
CA ARG A 217 21.94 11.53 -6.81
C ARG A 217 21.12 10.65 -5.86
N MET A 218 20.12 11.22 -5.19
CA MET A 218 19.26 10.46 -4.29
C MET A 218 18.33 9.50 -5.05
N PHE A 219 17.77 9.93 -6.19
CA PHE A 219 16.99 9.04 -7.05
C PHE A 219 17.87 7.94 -7.64
N GLU A 220 19.09 8.24 -8.09
CA GLU A 220 20.03 7.24 -8.61
C GLU A 220 20.37 6.18 -7.56
N ASP A 221 20.52 6.58 -6.30
CA ASP A 221 20.77 5.66 -5.19
C ASP A 221 19.59 4.68 -5.00
N VAL A 222 18.36 5.19 -4.92
CA VAL A 222 17.15 4.35 -4.85
C VAL A 222 17.02 3.45 -6.09
N PHE A 223 17.27 3.98 -7.29
CA PHE A 223 17.18 3.21 -8.52
C PHE A 223 18.18 2.03 -8.56
N ARG A 224 19.40 2.25 -8.07
CA ARG A 224 20.49 1.27 -8.10
C ARG A 224 20.37 0.25 -6.98
N ASN A 225 20.04 0.69 -5.78
CA ASN A 225 20.14 -0.09 -4.56
C ASN A 225 18.80 -0.54 -4.00
N GLY A 226 17.69 0.07 -4.43
CA GLY A 226 16.35 -0.30 -3.99
C GLY A 226 15.98 -1.73 -4.35
N VAL A 227 15.26 -2.38 -3.46
CA VAL A 227 14.70 -3.73 -3.60
C VAL A 227 13.30 -3.65 -4.21
N ASP A 228 12.51 -2.62 -3.87
CA ASP A 228 11.14 -2.48 -4.39
C ASP A 228 11.14 -1.99 -5.85
N PRO A 229 10.62 -2.80 -6.80
CA PRO A 229 10.53 -2.40 -8.20
C PRO A 229 9.72 -1.12 -8.43
N ALA A 230 8.70 -0.85 -7.61
CA ALA A 230 7.92 0.38 -7.71
C ALA A 230 8.77 1.59 -7.31
N CYS A 231 9.48 1.53 -6.19
CA CYS A 231 10.40 2.60 -5.79
C CYS A 231 11.47 2.89 -6.86
N ARG A 232 12.06 1.86 -7.48
CA ARG A 232 12.99 2.01 -8.60
C ARG A 232 12.34 2.64 -9.84
N GLY A 233 11.10 2.25 -10.15
CA GLY A 233 10.30 2.85 -11.22
C GLY A 233 10.10 4.35 -11.01
N HIS A 234 9.73 4.75 -9.79
CA HIS A 234 9.54 6.15 -9.46
C HIS A 234 10.85 6.94 -9.53
N ALA A 235 11.95 6.38 -9.02
CA ALA A 235 13.26 6.97 -9.18
C ALA A 235 13.60 7.23 -10.66
N ALA A 236 13.43 6.22 -11.53
CA ALA A 236 13.69 6.35 -12.96
C ALA A 236 12.82 7.43 -13.62
N VAL A 237 11.52 7.49 -13.30
CA VAL A 237 10.61 8.54 -13.77
C VAL A 237 11.10 9.93 -13.35
N MET A 238 11.50 10.10 -12.09
CA MET A 238 11.91 11.39 -11.57
C MET A 238 13.24 11.85 -12.16
N ILE A 239 14.20 10.94 -12.39
CA ILE A 239 15.45 11.26 -13.11
C ILE A 239 15.12 11.66 -14.55
N GLY A 240 14.22 10.93 -15.22
CA GLY A 240 13.74 11.28 -16.55
C GLY A 240 13.13 12.68 -16.61
N LYS A 241 12.32 13.05 -15.60
CA LYS A 241 11.73 14.40 -15.47
C LYS A 241 12.79 15.48 -15.28
N ILE A 242 13.82 15.24 -14.46
CA ILE A 242 14.93 16.19 -14.27
C ILE A 242 15.61 16.49 -15.62
N HIS A 243 15.91 15.45 -16.41
CA HIS A 243 16.52 15.63 -17.74
C HIS A 243 15.57 16.29 -18.75
N GLU A 244 14.27 16.01 -18.68
CA GLU A 244 13.28 16.65 -19.54
C GLU A 244 13.18 18.16 -19.26
N GLU A 245 13.16 18.56 -17.99
CA GLU A 245 13.21 19.98 -17.59
C GLU A 245 14.55 20.67 -17.94
N GLU A 246 15.61 19.90 -18.22
CA GLU A 246 16.91 20.38 -18.70
C GLU A 246 17.01 20.33 -20.25
N GLU A 247 15.91 20.04 -20.94
CA GLU A 247 15.82 19.85 -22.40
C GLU A 247 16.72 18.73 -22.96
N ASP A 248 17.26 17.86 -22.09
CA ASP A 248 17.97 16.63 -22.49
C ASP A 248 16.97 15.50 -22.73
N HIS A 249 16.15 15.69 -23.78
CA HIS A 249 15.10 14.73 -24.16
C HIS A 249 15.65 13.34 -24.52
N ARG A 250 16.93 13.25 -24.92
CA ARG A 250 17.56 11.96 -25.24
C ARG A 250 17.83 11.14 -23.97
N THR A 251 18.39 11.77 -22.95
CA THR A 251 18.62 11.09 -21.66
C THR A 251 17.30 10.83 -20.95
N ALA A 252 16.37 11.78 -20.95
CA ALA A 252 15.02 11.60 -20.41
C ALA A 252 14.31 10.38 -21.03
N LEU A 253 14.35 10.25 -22.36
CA LEU A 253 13.79 9.10 -23.08
C LEU A 253 14.39 7.77 -22.63
N THR A 254 15.68 7.73 -22.31
CA THR A 254 16.35 6.49 -21.85
C THR A 254 15.72 5.99 -20.55
N TRP A 255 15.45 6.91 -19.61
CA TRP A 255 14.82 6.59 -18.33
C TRP A 255 13.35 6.17 -18.49
N PHE A 256 12.57 6.91 -19.27
CA PHE A 256 11.16 6.55 -19.49
C PHE A 256 11.00 5.22 -20.24
N ARG A 257 11.90 4.94 -21.21
CA ARG A 257 11.93 3.63 -21.89
C ARG A 257 12.32 2.50 -20.95
N TRP A 258 13.21 2.73 -20.00
CA TRP A 258 13.55 1.71 -19.01
C TRP A 258 12.30 1.24 -18.25
N VAL A 259 11.44 2.17 -17.81
CA VAL A 259 10.16 1.85 -17.13
C VAL A 259 9.21 1.04 -18.03
N GLY A 260 9.20 1.32 -19.33
CA GLY A 260 8.43 0.53 -20.30
C GLY A 260 9.02 -0.87 -20.55
N ILE A 261 10.34 -0.98 -20.68
CA ILE A 261 11.05 -2.23 -20.98
C ILE A 261 11.06 -3.18 -19.78
N SER A 262 11.14 -2.65 -18.56
CA SER A 262 11.07 -3.45 -17.33
C SER A 262 9.70 -4.08 -17.06
N GLY A 263 8.68 -3.71 -17.85
CA GLY A 263 7.30 -4.17 -17.67
C GLY A 263 6.54 -3.42 -16.57
N LEU A 264 7.16 -2.46 -15.88
CA LEU A 264 6.48 -1.69 -14.84
C LEU A 264 5.26 -0.95 -15.40
N ALA A 265 5.39 -0.32 -16.57
CA ALA A 265 4.28 0.37 -17.22
C ALA A 265 3.09 -0.53 -17.62
N ASP A 266 3.27 -1.86 -17.64
CA ASP A 266 2.20 -2.83 -17.92
C ASP A 266 1.60 -3.43 -16.66
N ASN A 267 2.44 -3.70 -15.66
CA ASN A 267 2.05 -4.44 -14.46
C ASN A 267 1.59 -3.53 -13.31
N MET A 268 1.92 -2.24 -13.38
CA MET A 268 1.68 -1.26 -12.32
C MET A 268 0.98 -0.03 -12.92
N PRO A 269 -0.35 0.16 -12.66
CA PRO A 269 -1.16 1.22 -13.26
C PRO A 269 -0.64 2.64 -13.06
N GLU A 270 0.14 2.86 -12.00
CA GLU A 270 0.82 4.10 -11.70
C GLU A 270 1.85 4.47 -12.78
N PHE A 271 2.55 3.51 -13.40
CA PHE A 271 3.64 3.79 -14.35
C PHE A 271 3.21 3.93 -15.81
N PHE A 272 1.92 3.76 -16.11
CA PHE A 272 1.38 3.90 -17.46
C PHE A 272 1.84 5.20 -18.17
N PHE A 273 1.94 6.30 -17.43
CA PHE A 273 2.32 7.61 -17.98
C PHE A 273 3.78 7.69 -18.45
N ALA A 274 4.66 6.74 -18.09
CA ALA A 274 6.04 6.74 -18.58
C ALA A 274 6.11 6.61 -20.12
N ARG A 275 5.13 5.94 -20.73
CA ARG A 275 4.99 5.87 -22.20
C ARG A 275 4.56 7.21 -22.80
N PHE A 276 3.71 7.97 -22.10
CA PHE A 276 3.36 9.34 -22.50
C PHE A 276 4.61 10.22 -22.53
N ASN A 277 5.40 10.18 -21.47
CA ASN A 277 6.65 10.95 -21.39
C ASN A 277 7.66 10.50 -22.46
N SER A 278 7.71 9.20 -22.80
CA SER A 278 8.52 8.72 -23.93
C SER A 278 8.05 9.30 -25.26
N ALA A 279 6.74 9.37 -25.50
CA ALA A 279 6.15 9.95 -26.70
C ALA A 279 6.46 11.45 -26.80
N LEU A 280 6.38 12.18 -25.68
CA LEU A 280 6.79 13.58 -25.58
C LEU A 280 8.26 13.76 -25.96
N CYS A 281 9.16 12.96 -25.41
CA CYS A 281 10.57 13.02 -25.78
C CYS A 281 10.80 12.70 -27.26
N TYR A 282 10.06 11.74 -27.85
CA TYR A 282 10.14 11.49 -29.29
C TYR A 282 9.68 12.68 -30.13
N ALA A 283 8.62 13.38 -29.71
CA ALA A 283 8.15 14.59 -30.37
C ALA A 283 9.26 15.66 -30.39
N HIS A 284 9.84 16.01 -29.23
CA HIS A 284 10.93 16.99 -29.14
C HIS A 284 12.21 16.58 -29.90
N LEU A 285 12.43 15.28 -30.08
CA LEU A 285 13.55 14.76 -30.87
C LEU A 285 13.26 14.74 -32.39
N GLY A 286 12.14 15.29 -32.84
CA GLY A 286 11.74 15.31 -34.25
C GLY A 286 11.43 13.91 -34.81
N ALA A 287 10.92 13.01 -33.96
CA ALA A 287 10.59 11.62 -34.32
C ALA A 287 9.07 11.35 -34.22
N PRO A 288 8.25 12.00 -35.06
CA PRO A 288 6.79 12.01 -34.92
C PRO A 288 6.18 10.61 -35.02
N GLU A 289 6.66 9.76 -35.93
CA GLU A 289 6.16 8.38 -36.06
C GLU A 289 6.34 7.57 -34.78
N ARG A 290 7.48 7.72 -34.08
CA ARG A 290 7.74 7.00 -32.82
C ARG A 290 6.88 7.55 -31.68
N ALA A 291 6.61 8.86 -31.69
CA ALA A 291 5.67 9.46 -30.75
C ALA A 291 4.25 8.90 -30.96
N ILE A 292 3.78 8.85 -32.20
CA ILE A 292 2.46 8.29 -32.56
C ILE A 292 2.38 6.80 -32.20
N ASP A 293 3.40 6.01 -32.53
CA ASP A 293 3.45 4.59 -32.16
C ASP A 293 3.35 4.40 -30.64
N SER A 294 3.96 5.29 -29.86
CA SER A 294 3.91 5.27 -28.40
C SER A 294 2.49 5.58 -27.89
N PHE A 295 1.83 6.60 -28.44
CA PHE A 295 0.42 6.90 -28.10
C PHE A 295 -0.52 5.76 -28.49
N ARG A 296 -0.38 5.21 -29.69
CA ARG A 296 -1.18 4.07 -30.16
C ARG A 296 -1.02 2.87 -29.25
N THR A 297 0.23 2.53 -28.89
CA THR A 297 0.53 1.42 -27.97
C THR A 297 -0.15 1.62 -26.62
N MET A 298 -0.20 2.85 -26.10
CA MET A 298 -0.88 3.16 -24.85
C MET A 298 -2.39 2.96 -24.96
N LEU A 299 -3.02 3.43 -26.04
CA LEU A 299 -4.45 3.27 -26.28
C LEU A 299 -4.84 1.81 -26.48
N ASP A 300 -4.00 1.02 -27.15
CA ASP A 300 -4.27 -0.41 -27.38
C ASP A 300 -4.17 -1.23 -26.09
N ARG A 301 -3.23 -0.87 -25.21
CA ARG A 301 -3.01 -1.55 -23.91
C ARG A 301 -3.98 -1.09 -22.82
N HIS A 302 -4.39 0.17 -22.86
CA HIS A 302 -5.23 0.79 -21.84
C HIS A 302 -6.38 1.58 -22.50
N PRO A 303 -7.31 0.90 -23.20
CA PRO A 303 -8.40 1.58 -23.90
C PRO A 303 -9.32 2.36 -22.94
N ASP A 304 -9.44 1.92 -21.69
CA ASP A 304 -10.18 2.58 -20.61
C ASP A 304 -9.54 3.91 -20.16
N ARG A 305 -8.27 4.15 -20.53
CA ARG A 305 -7.50 5.34 -20.15
C ARG A 305 -7.38 6.37 -21.27
N ALA A 306 -8.15 6.21 -22.36
CA ALA A 306 -8.11 7.15 -23.49
C ALA A 306 -8.44 8.59 -23.07
N SER A 307 -9.43 8.78 -22.18
CA SER A 307 -9.78 10.12 -21.68
C SER A 307 -8.67 10.76 -20.85
N ASP A 308 -7.95 9.98 -20.03
CA ASP A 308 -6.80 10.48 -19.28
C ASP A 308 -5.69 10.94 -20.22
N LEU A 309 -5.44 10.15 -21.27
CA LEU A 309 -4.41 10.43 -22.27
C LEU A 309 -4.72 11.69 -23.08
N ALA A 310 -5.99 11.87 -23.46
CA ALA A 310 -6.47 13.11 -24.06
C ALA A 310 -6.28 14.31 -23.13
N GLY A 311 -6.58 14.14 -21.83
CA GLY A 311 -6.33 15.14 -20.80
C GLY A 311 -4.86 15.53 -20.70
N PHE A 312 -3.95 14.56 -20.72
CA PHE A 312 -2.50 14.81 -20.71
C PHE A 312 -2.01 15.55 -21.95
N LEU A 313 -2.50 15.18 -23.13
CA LEU A 313 -2.17 15.87 -24.38
C LEU A 313 -2.63 17.33 -24.33
N ALA A 314 -3.87 17.59 -23.87
CA ALA A 314 -4.41 18.93 -23.74
C ALA A 314 -3.62 19.77 -22.71
N ALA A 315 -3.22 19.16 -21.60
CA ALA A 315 -2.46 19.79 -20.52
C ALA A 315 -0.96 19.97 -20.81
N SER A 316 -0.45 19.53 -21.97
CA SER A 316 0.96 19.66 -22.35
C SER A 316 1.15 20.66 -23.51
N PRO A 317 1.43 21.95 -23.21
CA PRO A 317 1.73 22.95 -24.24
C PRO A 317 2.97 22.58 -25.07
N GLY A 318 4.00 22.02 -24.45
CA GLY A 318 5.23 21.60 -25.13
C GLY A 318 4.93 20.58 -26.24
N LEU A 319 4.13 19.55 -25.93
CA LEU A 319 3.72 18.57 -26.92
C LEU A 319 2.91 19.19 -28.06
N ARG A 320 1.95 20.06 -27.75
CA ARG A 320 1.14 20.73 -28.76
C ARG A 320 2.00 21.55 -29.72
N ASN A 321 2.96 22.30 -29.17
CA ASN A 321 3.90 23.07 -29.99
C ASN A 321 4.71 22.17 -30.92
N GLU A 322 5.17 20.99 -30.45
CA GLU A 322 5.89 20.04 -31.30
C GLU A 322 5.00 19.39 -32.37
N VAL A 323 3.73 19.09 -32.04
CA VAL A 323 2.78 18.54 -33.02
C VAL A 323 2.47 19.56 -34.11
N GLU A 324 2.34 20.84 -33.77
CA GLU A 324 2.06 21.92 -34.72
C GLU A 324 3.27 22.33 -35.56
N SER A 325 4.49 22.21 -35.01
CA SER A 325 5.71 22.64 -35.70
C SER A 325 6.21 21.64 -36.75
N GLN A 326 5.81 20.37 -36.65
CA GLN A 326 6.29 19.29 -37.50
C GLN A 326 5.27 18.93 -38.61
N PRO A 327 5.64 19.08 -39.90
CA PRO A 327 4.72 18.84 -41.01
C PRO A 327 4.11 17.42 -41.00
N GLY A 328 2.78 17.33 -41.06
CA GLY A 328 2.05 16.07 -41.13
C GLY A 328 1.86 15.35 -39.78
N PHE A 329 2.47 15.84 -38.69
CA PHE A 329 2.36 15.18 -37.39
C PHE A 329 0.92 15.24 -36.86
N ALA A 330 0.31 16.42 -36.86
CA ALA A 330 -1.08 16.58 -36.41
C ALA A 330 -2.05 15.66 -37.16
N GLU A 331 -1.97 15.61 -38.49
CA GLU A 331 -2.83 14.79 -39.34
C GLU A 331 -2.62 13.30 -39.09
N ALA A 332 -1.36 12.86 -38.97
CA ALA A 332 -1.02 11.47 -38.69
C ALA A 332 -1.47 11.05 -37.27
N LEU A 333 -1.33 11.94 -36.28
CA LEU A 333 -1.78 11.69 -34.91
C LEU A 333 -3.30 11.53 -34.86
N VAL A 334 -4.06 12.41 -35.52
CA VAL A 334 -5.53 12.29 -35.62
C VAL A 334 -5.95 11.01 -36.35
N ALA A 335 -5.27 10.67 -37.44
CA ALA A 335 -5.61 9.49 -38.23
C ALA A 335 -5.34 8.18 -37.48
N ARG A 336 -4.23 8.10 -36.72
CA ARG A 336 -3.79 6.87 -36.04
C ARG A 336 -4.30 6.75 -34.60
N CYS A 337 -4.60 7.87 -33.96
CA CYS A 337 -5.07 7.93 -32.57
C CYS A 337 -6.35 8.80 -32.45
N PRO A 338 -7.43 8.52 -33.22
CA PRO A 338 -8.64 9.33 -33.19
C PRO A 338 -9.32 9.40 -31.81
N GLU A 339 -9.08 8.40 -30.95
CA GLU A 339 -9.63 8.34 -29.59
C GLU A 339 -9.17 9.50 -28.71
N LEU A 340 -8.01 10.11 -28.99
CA LEU A 340 -7.49 11.25 -28.24
C LEU A 340 -8.28 12.55 -28.47
N PHE A 341 -9.10 12.58 -29.51
CA PHE A 341 -9.79 13.79 -29.97
C PHE A 341 -11.31 13.68 -29.88
N ARG A 342 -11.84 12.56 -29.38
CA ARG A 342 -13.28 12.41 -29.17
C ARG A 342 -13.67 13.22 -27.93
N SER A 343 -14.57 14.19 -28.10
CA SER A 343 -15.17 14.89 -26.96
C SER A 343 -15.96 13.88 -26.13
N THR A 344 -15.81 13.93 -24.80
CA THR A 344 -16.55 13.14 -23.80
C THR A 344 -18.05 13.50 -23.73
N THR A 345 -18.63 14.00 -24.82
CA THR A 345 -20.00 14.50 -24.90
C THR A 345 -21.07 13.41 -24.92
N ASP A 346 -20.71 12.13 -25.03
CA ASP A 346 -21.68 11.03 -25.04
C ASP A 346 -21.46 10.10 -23.85
N GLY A 347 -22.19 10.33 -22.75
CA GLY A 347 -22.46 9.29 -21.75
C GLY A 347 -22.41 9.68 -20.28
N ASP A 348 -23.38 10.47 -19.82
CA ASP A 348 -24.01 10.19 -18.51
C ASP A 348 -25.46 10.71 -18.48
N THR A 349 -26.30 10.10 -19.33
CA THR A 349 -27.76 10.10 -19.20
C THR A 349 -28.29 8.67 -19.33
N ALA A 350 -27.80 7.79 -18.46
CA ALA A 350 -28.44 6.50 -18.11
C ALA A 350 -27.72 6.00 -16.84
N SER A 351 -28.29 5.84 -15.66
CA SER A 351 -29.65 5.43 -15.29
C SER A 351 -29.96 5.82 -13.83
N VAL A 352 -31.26 5.83 -13.54
CA VAL A 352 -31.94 6.05 -12.24
C VAL A 352 -31.40 5.19 -11.10
#